data_AF-A0A963VJG3-F1
#
_entry.id   AF-A0A963VJG3-F1
#
_cell.length_a   1.000
_cell.length_b   1.000
_cell.length_c   1.000
_cell.angle_alpha   90.00
_cell.angle_beta   90.00
_cell.angle_gamma   90.00
#
_symmetry.space_group_name_H-M   'P 1'
#
loop_
_entity.id
_entity.type
_entity.pdbx_description
1 polymer ?
#
loop_
_entity_poly.entity_id
_entity_poly.type
_entity_poly.pdbx_seq_one_letter_code
_entity_poly.pdbx_strand_id
1 'polypeptide(L)'
;RETRSTCPYCGVGCGVIIESTGAQITGVRGDPDHPANAGRLCAKGSMLHLTATAPVTLHSRLLQPMRREHRGAAPRPLGWDAALDVAATGLQQIIAEHGPDAVGFYISGQLLTEDYYVFNKLAKGLVGTNNIDSNSRLCMSSAVAGYKQTLGADAPPCSYEDIDHAACIFIVGANPAFAHPVLFRRIEAARRANPHLKIIVADPRRTDSCTIADHFLQIQPGTDVLLFQGMLHLMLWEGWIDTAFIAAHTSGFDTLKASVRDATPERVAQACGIDRDDLVAAARLFATSRATLSLYCQGLNQSSSGTAKNAALINLHLATAQIGRAGAGPFSLTGQPNAMGGREVGGMANLLSGHR
;
A
#
# COMPACT_ATOMS: atom_id res chain seq x y z
N ARG A 1 27.57 -8.67 18.54
CA ARG A 1 27.28 -9.33 17.25
C ARG A 1 26.45 -8.37 16.43
N GLU A 2 26.68 -8.30 15.12
CA GLU A 2 25.81 -7.57 14.19
C GLU A 2 24.99 -8.54 13.35
N THR A 3 23.72 -8.21 13.11
CA THR A 3 22.82 -9.01 12.26
C THR A 3 22.02 -8.08 11.37
N ARG A 4 21.99 -8.34 10.06
CA ARG A 4 21.15 -7.62 9.10
C ARG A 4 19.71 -8.13 9.17
N SER A 5 18.75 -7.22 9.07
CA SER A 5 17.32 -7.53 9.07
C SER A 5 16.53 -6.42 8.36
N THR A 6 15.20 -6.52 8.37
CA THR A 6 14.28 -5.52 7.82
C THR A 6 13.44 -4.90 8.92
N CYS A 7 13.14 -3.61 8.79
CA CYS A 7 12.26 -2.87 9.69
C CYS A 7 10.82 -3.45 9.67
N PRO A 8 10.24 -3.80 10.83
CA PRO A 8 8.93 -4.46 10.92
C PRO A 8 7.73 -3.49 10.89
N TYR A 9 7.90 -2.22 10.51
CA TYR A 9 6.83 -1.23 10.70
C TYR A 9 5.93 -0.99 9.49
N CYS A 10 6.45 -0.38 8.44
CA CYS A 10 5.66 -0.03 7.26
C CYS A 10 6.21 -0.68 5.99
N GLY A 11 5.42 -0.63 4.92
CA GLY A 11 5.71 -1.27 3.65
C GLY A 11 6.91 -0.71 2.86
N VAL A 12 7.68 0.23 3.43
CA VAL A 12 8.95 0.68 2.84
C VAL A 12 10.03 -0.41 2.88
N GLY A 13 10.00 -1.28 3.91
CA GLY A 13 10.98 -2.36 4.03
C GLY A 13 12.42 -1.87 4.22
N CYS A 14 12.65 -0.87 5.08
CA CYS A 14 14.00 -0.36 5.33
C CYS A 14 14.92 -1.44 5.93
N GLY A 15 16.12 -1.61 5.39
CA GLY A 15 17.15 -2.48 5.95
C GLY A 15 17.75 -1.89 7.23
N VAL A 16 17.98 -2.75 8.21
CA VAL A 16 18.56 -2.42 9.51
C VAL A 16 19.73 -3.34 9.84
N ILE A 17 20.74 -2.78 10.52
CA ILE A 17 21.79 -3.55 11.19
C ILE A 17 21.51 -3.49 12.68
N ILE A 18 21.30 -4.66 13.27
CA ILE A 18 20.98 -4.86 14.68
C ILE A 18 22.27 -5.23 15.41
N GLU A 19 22.61 -4.47 16.44
CA GLU A 19 23.70 -4.77 17.37
C GLU A 19 23.14 -5.49 18.59
N SER A 20 23.78 -6.60 18.98
CA SER A 20 23.37 -7.39 20.13
C SER A 20 24.53 -7.90 20.99
N THR A 21 24.29 -7.98 22.29
CA THR A 21 25.16 -8.63 23.28
C THR A 21 24.38 -9.75 23.94
N GLY A 22 24.79 -11.00 23.69
CA GLY A 22 23.98 -12.17 24.05
C GLY A 22 22.61 -12.10 23.37
N ALA A 23 21.54 -12.24 24.16
CA ALA A 23 20.15 -12.16 23.68
C ALA A 23 19.60 -10.71 23.65
N GLN A 24 20.31 -9.74 24.21
CA GLN A 24 19.83 -8.36 24.30
C GLN A 24 20.24 -7.57 23.06
N ILE A 25 19.25 -6.92 22.42
CA ILE A 25 19.50 -5.91 21.39
C ILE A 25 19.96 -4.63 22.10
N THR A 26 21.12 -4.11 21.69
CA THR A 26 21.76 -2.94 22.28
C THR A 26 21.73 -1.72 21.36
N GLY A 27 21.61 -1.92 20.06
CA GLY A 27 21.60 -0.85 19.08
C GLY A 27 20.93 -1.27 17.77
N VAL A 28 20.44 -0.26 17.05
CA VAL A 28 19.93 -0.42 15.68
C VAL A 28 20.36 0.78 14.86
N ARG A 29 20.91 0.54 13.67
CA ARG A 29 21.21 1.56 12.66
C ARG A 29 20.70 1.11 11.30
N GLY A 30 20.58 2.05 10.36
CA GLY A 30 20.18 1.71 9.01
C GLY A 30 21.28 0.97 8.26
N ASP A 31 20.90 0.03 7.42
CA ASP A 31 21.82 -0.67 6.53
C ASP A 31 22.17 0.24 5.33
N PRO A 32 23.44 0.69 5.17
CA PRO A 32 23.84 1.58 4.08
C PRO A 32 23.72 0.92 2.70
N ASP A 33 23.79 -0.41 2.62
CA ASP A 33 23.75 -1.15 1.36
C ASP A 33 22.32 -1.50 0.92
N HIS A 34 21.32 -1.25 1.77
CA HIS A 34 19.95 -1.67 1.51
C HIS A 34 19.23 -0.70 0.54
N PRO A 35 18.66 -1.20 -0.58
CA PRO A 35 18.18 -0.34 -1.68
C PRO A 35 17.00 0.55 -1.29
N ALA A 36 16.14 0.09 -0.36
CA ALA A 36 14.96 0.86 0.04
C ALA A 36 15.29 2.15 0.82
N ASN A 37 16.42 2.20 1.52
CA ASN A 37 16.69 3.27 2.47
C ASN A 37 18.12 3.82 2.48
N ALA A 38 19.11 3.14 1.91
CA ALA A 38 20.51 3.56 1.86
C ALA A 38 21.01 4.09 3.21
N GLY A 39 20.78 3.31 4.29
CA GLY A 39 21.18 3.64 5.65
C GLY A 39 20.25 4.60 6.42
N ARG A 40 19.24 5.20 5.77
CA ARG A 40 18.30 6.12 6.44
C ARG A 40 17.26 5.33 7.24
N LEU A 41 16.84 5.87 8.38
CA LEU A 41 15.72 5.36 9.17
C LEU A 41 14.84 6.50 9.65
N CYS A 42 13.54 6.23 9.77
CA CYS A 42 12.63 7.12 10.51
C CYS A 42 12.71 6.85 12.02
N ALA A 43 12.08 7.70 12.82
CA ALA A 43 12.01 7.57 14.28
C ALA A 43 11.63 6.14 14.74
N LYS A 44 10.64 5.51 14.08
CA LYS A 44 10.23 4.13 14.40
C LYS A 44 11.38 3.12 14.20
N GLY A 45 12.11 3.25 13.08
CA GLY A 45 13.21 2.35 12.73
C GLY A 45 14.45 2.55 13.61
N SER A 46 14.85 3.80 13.85
CA SER A 46 16.06 4.10 14.64
C SER A 46 15.92 3.73 16.12
N MET A 47 14.68 3.72 16.64
CA MET A 47 14.38 3.39 18.03
C MET A 47 13.94 1.93 18.25
N LEU A 48 14.12 1.04 17.26
CA LEU A 48 13.72 -0.37 17.37
C LEU A 48 14.31 -1.09 18.59
N HIS A 49 15.57 -0.81 18.95
CA HIS A 49 16.22 -1.40 20.12
C HIS A 49 15.49 -1.07 21.44
N LEU A 50 14.80 0.07 21.53
CA LEU A 50 14.06 0.48 22.72
C LEU A 50 12.81 -0.39 22.96
N THR A 51 12.21 -0.94 21.90
CA THR A 51 11.06 -1.85 22.00
C THR A 51 11.47 -3.27 22.40
N ALA A 52 12.76 -3.58 22.30
CA ALA A 52 13.36 -4.87 22.66
C ALA A 52 14.08 -4.84 24.03
N THR A 53 13.90 -3.77 24.82
CA THR A 53 14.48 -3.69 26.17
C THR A 53 13.86 -4.72 27.11
N ALA A 54 14.62 -5.17 28.11
CA ALA A 54 14.12 -6.14 29.10
C ALA A 54 12.81 -5.68 29.78
N PRO A 55 12.66 -4.43 30.25
CA PRO A 55 11.39 -3.99 30.83
C PRO A 55 10.21 -4.08 29.85
N VAL A 56 10.37 -3.61 28.62
CA VAL A 56 9.29 -3.66 27.61
C VAL A 56 8.94 -5.10 27.26
N THR A 57 9.95 -5.94 27.02
CA THR A 57 9.73 -7.33 26.62
C THR A 57 9.10 -8.16 27.75
N LEU A 58 9.46 -7.94 29.01
CA LEU A 58 8.84 -8.61 30.16
C LEU A 58 7.37 -8.18 30.38
N HIS A 59 7.03 -6.93 30.09
CA HIS A 59 5.67 -6.42 30.27
C HIS A 59 4.72 -6.75 29.10
N SER A 60 5.23 -6.83 27.87
CA SER A 60 4.37 -6.90 26.67
C SER A 60 4.37 -8.24 25.96
N ARG A 61 5.38 -9.11 26.15
CA ARG A 61 5.43 -10.40 25.44
C ARG A 61 4.53 -11.44 26.10
N LEU A 62 3.81 -12.19 25.27
CA LEU A 62 3.21 -13.44 25.70
C LEU A 62 4.33 -14.47 25.91
N LEU A 63 4.49 -14.93 27.15
CA LEU A 63 5.60 -15.80 27.56
C LEU A 63 5.27 -17.30 27.50
N GLN A 64 3.97 -17.64 27.58
CA GLN A 64 3.49 -19.01 27.55
C GLN A 64 2.05 -19.08 27.00
N PRO A 65 1.60 -20.24 26.52
CA PRO A 65 0.22 -20.46 26.12
C PRO A 65 -0.76 -20.26 27.29
N MET A 66 -1.94 -19.73 26.98
CA MET A 66 -2.98 -19.43 27.97
C MET A 66 -4.35 -19.92 27.46
N ARG A 67 -5.15 -20.51 28.34
CA ARG A 67 -6.52 -20.98 28.04
C ARG A 67 -7.54 -20.32 28.96
N ARG A 68 -8.70 -19.98 28.40
CA ARG A 68 -9.91 -19.68 29.19
C ARG A 68 -10.83 -20.90 29.12
N GLU A 69 -11.21 -21.46 30.26
CA GLU A 69 -12.08 -22.65 30.31
C GLU A 69 -13.50 -22.36 29.80
N HIS A 70 -13.99 -21.15 30.04
CA HIS A 70 -15.28 -20.67 29.53
C HIS A 70 -15.23 -19.16 29.30
N ARG A 71 -16.20 -18.64 28.54
CA ARG A 71 -16.34 -17.21 28.28
C ARG A 71 -16.47 -16.44 29.60
N GLY A 72 -15.67 -15.38 29.77
CA GLY A 72 -15.64 -14.58 31.00
C GLY A 72 -14.64 -15.07 32.06
N ALA A 73 -14.16 -16.32 31.99
CA ALA A 73 -13.14 -16.81 32.92
C ALA A 73 -11.79 -16.11 32.71
N ALA A 74 -11.00 -15.95 33.78
CA ALA A 74 -9.62 -15.52 33.69
C ALA A 74 -8.77 -16.56 32.92
N PRO A 75 -7.80 -16.12 32.09
CA PRO A 75 -6.94 -17.05 31.37
C PRO A 75 -5.96 -17.73 32.35
N ARG A 76 -5.72 -19.02 32.16
CA ARG A 76 -4.77 -19.83 32.94
C ARG A 76 -3.67 -20.37 32.03
N PRO A 77 -2.41 -20.44 32.50
CA PRO A 77 -1.31 -20.96 31.69
C PRO A 77 -1.48 -22.46 31.41
N LEU A 78 -1.01 -22.92 30.25
CA LEU A 78 -0.80 -24.34 29.97
C LEU A 78 0.47 -24.60 29.15
N GLY A 79 0.95 -25.85 29.20
CA GLY A 79 2.10 -26.29 28.42
C GLY A 79 1.82 -26.32 26.91
N TRP A 80 2.87 -26.20 26.09
CA TRP A 80 2.74 -26.13 24.63
C TRP A 80 2.00 -27.31 24.01
N ASP A 81 2.32 -28.55 24.41
CA ASP A 81 1.67 -29.75 23.85
C ASP A 81 0.16 -29.71 24.12
N ALA A 82 -0.23 -29.45 25.37
CA ALA A 82 -1.64 -29.35 25.74
C ALA A 82 -2.34 -28.17 25.04
N ALA A 83 -1.65 -27.05 24.79
CA ALA A 83 -2.21 -25.91 24.05
C ALA A 83 -2.50 -26.27 22.59
N LEU A 84 -1.56 -26.97 21.95
CA LEU A 84 -1.68 -27.43 20.58
C LEU A 84 -2.76 -28.52 20.45
N ASP A 85 -2.84 -29.46 21.41
CA ASP A 85 -3.88 -30.49 21.45
C ASP A 85 -5.28 -29.88 21.58
N VAL A 86 -5.44 -28.87 22.44
CA VAL A 86 -6.72 -28.13 22.59
C VAL A 86 -7.10 -27.44 21.29
N ALA A 87 -6.15 -26.74 20.64
CA ALA A 87 -6.41 -26.05 19.39
C ALA A 87 -6.75 -27.03 18.25
N ALA A 88 -5.95 -28.09 18.08
CA ALA A 88 -6.13 -29.09 17.03
C ALA A 88 -7.44 -29.86 17.20
N THR A 89 -7.72 -30.35 18.42
CA THR A 89 -8.95 -31.10 18.73
C THR A 89 -10.18 -30.22 18.56
N GLY A 90 -10.14 -28.98 19.06
CA GLY A 90 -11.26 -28.05 18.93
C GLY A 90 -11.57 -27.71 17.47
N LEU A 91 -10.55 -27.43 16.66
CA LEU A 91 -10.71 -27.19 15.22
C LEU A 91 -11.24 -28.43 14.51
N GLN A 92 -10.69 -29.61 14.79
CA GLN A 92 -11.16 -30.87 14.19
C GLN A 92 -12.63 -31.15 14.51
N GLN A 93 -13.07 -30.96 15.76
CA GLN A 93 -14.46 -31.14 16.17
C GLN A 93 -15.39 -30.19 15.41
N ILE A 94 -15.05 -28.90 15.35
CA ILE A 94 -15.82 -27.89 14.60
C ILE A 94 -15.93 -28.27 13.13
N ILE A 95 -14.82 -28.70 12.51
CA ILE A 95 -14.80 -29.10 11.10
C ILE A 95 -15.64 -30.35 10.86
N ALA A 96 -15.58 -31.34 11.77
CA ALA A 96 -16.37 -32.56 11.65
C ALA A 96 -17.87 -32.30 11.79
N GLU A 97 -18.27 -31.39 12.68
CA GLU A 97 -19.69 -31.08 12.94
C GLU A 97 -20.29 -30.08 11.93
N HIS A 98 -19.50 -29.10 11.48
CA HIS A 98 -20.01 -27.96 10.72
C HIS A 98 -19.33 -27.74 9.36
N GLY A 99 -18.36 -28.59 9.00
CA GLY A 99 -17.59 -28.49 7.76
C GLY A 99 -16.39 -27.53 7.85
N PRO A 100 -15.51 -27.54 6.85
CA PRO A 100 -14.25 -26.80 6.87
C PRO A 100 -14.45 -25.28 6.91
N ASP A 101 -15.52 -24.77 6.30
CA ASP A 101 -15.82 -23.34 6.26
C ASP A 101 -16.38 -22.78 7.59
N ALA A 102 -16.55 -23.62 8.61
CA ALA A 102 -16.85 -23.16 9.98
C ALA A 102 -15.62 -22.56 10.69
N VAL A 103 -14.42 -22.72 10.12
CA VAL A 103 -13.16 -22.18 10.65
C VAL A 103 -12.68 -21.02 9.78
N GLY A 104 -12.11 -19.99 10.41
CA GLY A 104 -11.48 -18.87 9.72
C GLY A 104 -10.13 -18.49 10.32
N PHE A 105 -9.18 -18.15 9.47
CA PHE A 105 -7.82 -17.73 9.83
C PHE A 105 -7.66 -16.23 9.51
N TYR A 106 -7.48 -15.41 10.53
CA TYR A 106 -7.14 -14.00 10.37
C TYR A 106 -5.68 -13.76 10.75
N ILE A 107 -4.83 -13.55 9.76
CA ILE A 107 -3.37 -13.42 9.91
C ILE A 107 -2.90 -11.99 9.67
N SER A 108 -1.59 -11.75 9.63
CA SER A 108 -1.04 -10.39 9.70
C SER A 108 0.09 -10.14 8.71
N GLY A 109 0.12 -8.95 8.10
CA GLY A 109 1.24 -8.44 7.28
C GLY A 109 2.52 -8.15 8.07
N GLN A 110 2.55 -8.53 9.35
CA GLN A 110 3.72 -8.60 10.21
C GLN A 110 4.42 -9.97 10.18
N LEU A 111 3.76 -11.00 9.63
CA LEU A 111 4.33 -12.32 9.47
C LEU A 111 5.38 -12.35 8.36
N LEU A 112 6.30 -13.31 8.44
CA LEU A 112 7.21 -13.60 7.34
C LEU A 112 6.45 -14.23 6.17
N THR A 113 7.06 -14.20 4.99
CA THR A 113 6.44 -14.76 3.78
C THR A 113 6.27 -16.27 3.92
N GLU A 114 7.22 -16.93 4.58
CA GLU A 114 7.21 -18.35 4.92
C GLU A 114 6.06 -18.68 5.90
N ASP A 115 5.85 -17.86 6.93
CA ASP A 115 4.76 -18.03 7.88
C ASP A 115 3.40 -17.92 7.17
N TYR A 116 3.25 -16.90 6.31
CA TYR A 116 2.06 -16.74 5.46
C TYR A 116 1.81 -17.98 4.60
N TYR A 117 2.85 -18.55 3.99
CA TYR A 117 2.74 -19.74 3.16
C TYR A 117 2.31 -20.97 3.99
N VAL A 118 2.88 -21.17 5.18
CA VAL A 118 2.51 -22.25 6.08
C VAL A 118 1.04 -22.14 6.51
N PHE A 119 0.58 -20.94 6.89
CA PHE A 119 -0.83 -20.71 7.21
C PHE A 119 -1.75 -20.94 6.01
N ASN A 120 -1.33 -20.54 4.81
CA ASN A 120 -2.12 -20.78 3.60
C ASN A 120 -2.25 -22.28 3.29
N LYS A 121 -1.14 -23.03 3.46
CA LYS A 121 -1.14 -24.50 3.32
C LYS A 121 -2.04 -25.15 4.38
N LEU A 122 -2.00 -24.69 5.63
CA LEU A 122 -2.89 -25.16 6.68
C LEU A 122 -4.36 -24.94 6.32
N ALA A 123 -4.75 -23.72 5.96
CA ALA A 123 -6.14 -23.37 5.65
C ALA A 123 -6.66 -24.08 4.40
N LYS A 124 -5.98 -23.91 3.26
CA LYS A 124 -6.47 -24.40 1.97
C LYS A 124 -6.14 -25.86 1.70
N GLY A 125 -4.98 -26.32 2.19
CA GLY A 125 -4.47 -27.66 1.91
C GLY A 125 -4.87 -28.71 2.94
N LEU A 126 -4.91 -28.37 4.23
CA LEU A 126 -5.25 -29.33 5.30
C LEU A 126 -6.70 -29.20 5.75
N VAL A 127 -7.13 -27.99 6.12
CA VAL A 127 -8.52 -27.76 6.53
C VAL A 127 -9.46 -27.83 5.33
N GLY A 128 -9.00 -27.39 4.15
CA GLY A 128 -9.83 -27.37 2.94
C GLY A 128 -10.79 -26.18 2.90
N THR A 129 -10.43 -25.07 3.55
CA THR A 129 -11.22 -23.82 3.52
C THR A 129 -10.46 -22.69 2.83
N ASN A 130 -11.21 -21.81 2.17
CA ASN A 130 -10.69 -20.53 1.68
C ASN A 130 -10.85 -19.40 2.70
N ASN A 131 -11.34 -19.68 3.91
CA ASN A 131 -11.50 -18.69 4.98
C ASN A 131 -10.16 -18.32 5.62
N ILE A 132 -9.26 -17.73 4.83
CA ILE A 132 -8.00 -17.15 5.28
C ILE A 132 -7.93 -15.71 4.76
N ASP A 133 -7.65 -14.78 5.65
CA ASP A 133 -7.51 -13.38 5.29
C ASP A 133 -6.51 -12.68 6.20
N SER A 134 -6.10 -11.47 5.81
CA SER A 134 -5.23 -10.66 6.65
C SER A 134 -5.67 -9.21 6.68
N ASN A 135 -5.10 -8.45 7.61
CA ASN A 135 -5.21 -6.99 7.64
C ASN A 135 -4.84 -6.31 6.31
N SER A 136 -4.07 -6.95 5.42
CA SER A 136 -3.83 -6.50 4.05
C SER A 136 -5.11 -6.32 3.24
N ARG A 137 -6.19 -7.04 3.57
CA ARG A 137 -7.54 -6.84 2.99
C ARG A 137 -7.97 -5.39 3.06
N LEU A 138 -7.86 -4.79 4.23
CA LEU A 138 -8.31 -3.43 4.53
C LEU A 138 -7.39 -2.36 3.93
N CYS A 139 -6.17 -2.72 3.55
CA CYS A 139 -5.17 -1.78 3.06
C CYS A 139 -5.11 -1.73 1.53
N MET A 140 -4.96 -2.89 0.87
CA MET A 140 -4.51 -2.97 -0.53
C MET A 140 -5.54 -3.56 -1.48
N SER A 141 -6.64 -4.17 -1.00
CA SER A 141 -7.55 -4.93 -1.88
C SER A 141 -8.12 -4.11 -3.03
N SER A 142 -8.52 -2.87 -2.77
CA SER A 142 -9.05 -1.96 -3.78
C SER A 142 -7.99 -1.55 -4.81
N ALA A 143 -6.74 -1.34 -4.37
CA ALA A 143 -5.63 -1.05 -5.28
C ALA A 143 -5.33 -2.21 -6.21
N VAL A 144 -5.25 -3.41 -5.64
CA VAL A 144 -5.08 -4.64 -6.41
C VAL A 144 -6.23 -4.88 -7.38
N ALA A 145 -7.48 -4.71 -6.92
CA ALA A 145 -8.63 -4.88 -7.81
C ALA A 145 -8.54 -3.90 -8.98
N GLY A 146 -8.13 -2.65 -8.73
CA GLY A 146 -7.85 -1.66 -9.77
C GLY A 146 -6.75 -2.11 -10.74
N TYR A 147 -5.59 -2.56 -10.24
CA TYR A 147 -4.50 -3.07 -11.08
C TYR A 147 -4.91 -4.30 -11.89
N LYS A 148 -5.62 -5.28 -11.31
CA LYS A 148 -6.10 -6.46 -12.05
C LYS A 148 -7.06 -6.08 -13.16
N GLN A 149 -8.00 -5.18 -12.89
CA GLN A 149 -9.01 -4.77 -13.87
C GLN A 149 -8.41 -3.94 -15.01
N THR A 150 -7.35 -3.18 -14.76
CA THR A 150 -6.80 -2.22 -15.75
C THR A 150 -5.49 -2.69 -16.38
N LEU A 151 -4.64 -3.39 -15.63
CA LEU A 151 -3.29 -3.82 -16.04
C LEU A 151 -3.12 -5.35 -16.05
N GLY A 152 -4.08 -6.12 -15.52
CA GLY A 152 -4.02 -7.58 -15.47
C GLY A 152 -3.07 -8.15 -14.41
N ALA A 153 -2.48 -7.32 -13.54
CA ALA A 153 -1.50 -7.73 -12.55
C ALA A 153 -1.94 -7.44 -11.10
N ASP A 154 -1.43 -8.22 -10.16
CA ASP A 154 -1.68 -8.11 -8.71
C ASP A 154 -0.53 -7.37 -7.97
N ALA A 155 0.11 -6.42 -8.65
CA ALA A 155 1.26 -5.71 -8.12
C ALA A 155 1.37 -4.31 -8.75
N PRO A 156 1.95 -3.32 -8.03
CA PRO A 156 2.26 -2.04 -8.63
C PRO A 156 3.31 -2.21 -9.76
N PRO A 157 3.19 -1.46 -10.87
CA PRO A 157 4.15 -1.52 -11.97
C PRO A 157 5.44 -0.70 -11.74
N CYS A 158 5.60 -0.09 -10.56
CA CYS A 158 6.67 0.87 -10.25
C CYS A 158 7.62 0.35 -9.16
N SER A 159 8.80 0.96 -9.06
CA SER A 159 9.77 0.75 -7.99
C SER A 159 10.13 2.06 -7.28
N TYR A 160 10.92 1.98 -6.20
CA TYR A 160 11.32 3.20 -5.49
C TYR A 160 12.31 4.07 -6.29
N GLU A 161 13.04 3.49 -7.23
CA GLU A 161 13.92 4.22 -8.17
C GLU A 161 13.15 5.20 -9.05
N ASP A 162 11.87 4.95 -9.32
CA ASP A 162 11.04 5.88 -10.10
C ASP A 162 10.92 7.26 -9.45
N ILE A 163 11.05 7.36 -8.12
CA ILE A 163 11.04 8.65 -7.41
C ILE A 163 12.20 9.54 -7.91
N ASP A 164 13.35 8.96 -8.23
CA ASP A 164 14.54 9.71 -8.64
C ASP A 164 14.47 10.16 -10.12
N HIS A 165 13.60 9.53 -10.91
CA HIS A 165 13.45 9.79 -12.35
C HIS A 165 12.22 10.62 -12.72
N ALA A 166 11.28 10.81 -11.78
CA ALA A 166 10.06 11.56 -11.99
C ALA A 166 10.32 13.03 -12.34
N ALA A 167 9.47 13.58 -13.21
CA ALA A 167 9.38 15.01 -13.50
C ALA A 167 8.15 15.66 -12.83
N CYS A 168 7.10 14.86 -12.60
CA CYS A 168 5.98 15.21 -11.75
C CYS A 168 5.70 14.06 -10.76
N ILE A 169 5.49 14.38 -9.49
CA ILE A 169 4.98 13.45 -8.48
C ILE A 169 3.58 13.90 -8.07
N PHE A 170 2.60 13.03 -8.28
CA PHE A 170 1.21 13.24 -7.87
C PHE A 170 0.89 12.41 -6.63
N ILE A 171 0.90 13.03 -5.46
CA ILE A 171 0.53 12.39 -4.20
C ILE A 171 -0.98 12.54 -4.02
N VAL A 172 -1.73 11.44 -3.97
CA VAL A 172 -3.19 11.48 -3.87
C VAL A 172 -3.72 10.47 -2.87
N GLY A 173 -4.50 10.92 -1.89
CA GLY A 173 -4.97 10.09 -0.77
C GLY A 173 -3.86 9.35 -0.02
N ALA A 174 -2.71 10.00 0.13
CA ALA A 174 -1.56 9.49 0.86
C ALA A 174 -0.83 10.60 1.61
N ASN A 175 -0.26 10.26 2.76
CA ASN A 175 0.60 11.15 3.56
C ASN A 175 1.97 10.49 3.80
N PRO A 176 2.82 10.37 2.75
CA PRO A 176 4.12 9.72 2.87
C PRO A 176 5.05 10.37 3.90
N ALA A 177 4.92 11.68 4.18
CA ALA A 177 5.70 12.34 5.22
C ALA A 177 5.58 11.67 6.60
N PHE A 178 4.39 11.16 6.91
CA PHE A 178 4.11 10.48 8.19
C PHE A 178 4.10 8.95 8.07
N ALA A 179 3.42 8.43 7.04
CA ALA A 179 3.19 6.99 6.87
C ALA A 179 4.42 6.25 6.28
N HIS A 180 5.19 6.92 5.42
CA HIS A 180 6.36 6.36 4.73
C HIS A 180 7.56 7.32 4.77
N PRO A 181 8.04 7.74 5.97
CA PRO A 181 8.91 8.92 6.06
C PRO A 181 10.23 8.77 5.28
N VAL A 182 10.78 7.56 5.17
CA VAL A 182 12.00 7.32 4.40
C VAL A 182 11.78 7.56 2.90
N LEU A 183 10.64 7.16 2.35
CA LEU A 183 10.28 7.48 0.97
C LEU A 183 10.05 8.97 0.79
N PHE A 184 9.43 9.64 1.77
CA PHE A 184 9.29 11.10 1.71
C PHE A 184 10.64 11.83 1.70
N ARG A 185 11.63 11.35 2.48
CA ARG A 185 13.01 11.88 2.42
C ARG A 185 13.68 11.63 1.06
N ARG A 186 13.32 10.55 0.35
CA ARG A 186 13.74 10.31 -1.04
C ARG A 186 13.11 11.31 -1.99
N ILE A 187 11.81 11.61 -1.85
CA ILE A 187 11.12 12.65 -2.64
C ILE A 187 11.78 14.02 -2.43
N GLU A 188 12.08 14.40 -1.19
CA GLU A 188 12.79 15.65 -0.91
C GLU A 188 14.20 15.67 -1.51
N ALA A 189 14.91 14.53 -1.51
CA ALA A 189 16.22 14.42 -2.14
C ALA A 189 16.13 14.57 -3.67
N ALA A 190 15.14 13.93 -4.30
CA ALA A 190 14.85 14.06 -5.72
C ALA A 190 14.53 15.52 -6.08
N ARG A 191 13.73 16.23 -5.27
CA ARG A 191 13.44 17.66 -5.47
C ARG A 191 14.69 18.54 -5.32
N ARG A 192 15.57 18.26 -4.36
CA ARG A 192 16.84 18.98 -4.23
C ARG A 192 17.77 18.74 -5.42
N ALA A 193 17.80 17.52 -5.95
CA ALA A 193 18.61 17.17 -7.12
C ALA A 193 18.02 17.72 -8.44
N ASN A 194 16.71 17.88 -8.51
CA ASN A 194 15.99 18.42 -9.66
C ASN A 194 15.02 19.53 -9.21
N PRO A 195 15.44 20.80 -9.22
CA PRO A 195 14.57 21.94 -8.89
C PRO A 195 13.34 22.11 -9.80
N HIS A 196 13.33 21.44 -10.97
CA HIS A 196 12.20 21.45 -11.90
C HIS A 196 11.15 20.36 -11.60
N LEU A 197 11.43 19.43 -10.67
CA LEU A 197 10.45 18.44 -10.22
C LEU A 197 9.23 19.14 -9.63
N LYS A 198 8.05 18.83 -10.19
CA LYS A 198 6.76 19.36 -9.70
C LYS A 198 6.04 18.35 -8.83
N ILE A 199 5.52 18.81 -7.70
CA ILE A 199 4.79 17.97 -6.75
C ILE A 199 3.37 18.49 -6.60
N ILE A 200 2.39 17.63 -6.89
CA ILE A 200 0.97 17.90 -6.68
C ILE A 200 0.51 17.03 -5.52
N VAL A 201 -0.23 17.60 -4.58
CA VAL A 201 -0.87 16.85 -3.49
C VAL A 201 -2.38 17.03 -3.57
N ALA A 202 -3.13 15.94 -3.68
CA ALA A 202 -4.58 15.92 -3.57
C ALA A 202 -5.01 15.17 -2.30
N ASP A 203 -5.47 15.92 -1.30
CA ASP A 203 -5.92 15.40 -0.01
C ASP A 203 -6.92 16.40 0.61
N PRO A 204 -8.02 15.97 1.25
CA PRO A 204 -8.93 16.87 1.96
C PRO A 204 -8.26 17.67 3.09
N ARG A 205 -7.15 17.16 3.61
CA ARG A 205 -6.40 17.78 4.71
C ARG A 205 -5.04 18.26 4.21
N ARG A 206 -4.65 19.45 4.66
CA ARG A 206 -3.28 19.93 4.50
C ARG A 206 -2.38 19.19 5.50
N THR A 207 -1.66 18.18 5.01
CA THR A 207 -0.73 17.36 5.81
C THR A 207 0.73 17.82 5.63
N ASP A 208 1.66 17.23 6.39
CA ASP A 208 3.10 17.50 6.25
C ASP A 208 3.62 17.19 4.83
N SER A 209 2.97 16.29 4.09
CA SER A 209 3.32 16.02 2.70
C SER A 209 3.10 17.24 1.78
N CYS A 210 2.19 18.16 2.17
CA CYS A 210 1.94 19.40 1.44
C CYS A 210 3.05 20.44 1.59
N THR A 211 3.99 20.28 2.52
CA THR A 211 5.09 21.25 2.76
C THR A 211 6.02 21.42 1.57
N ILE A 212 6.09 20.39 0.70
CA ILE A 212 6.89 20.40 -0.52
C ILE A 212 6.01 20.41 -1.78
N ALA A 213 4.70 20.63 -1.67
CA ALA A 213 3.82 20.67 -2.84
C ALA A 213 3.98 22.00 -3.60
N ASP A 214 4.03 21.94 -4.93
CA ASP A 214 3.83 23.09 -5.80
C ASP A 214 2.33 23.41 -5.92
N HIS A 215 1.48 22.38 -5.96
CA HIS A 215 0.02 22.51 -5.99
C HIS A 215 -0.63 21.62 -4.92
N PHE A 216 -1.61 22.17 -4.21
CA PHE A 216 -2.41 21.42 -3.23
C PHE A 216 -3.89 21.51 -3.59
N LEU A 217 -4.46 20.38 -4.02
CA LEU A 217 -5.88 20.23 -4.32
C LEU A 217 -6.60 19.75 -3.06
N GLN A 218 -7.23 20.69 -2.34
CA GLN A 218 -7.99 20.38 -1.14
C GLN A 218 -9.39 19.85 -1.47
N ILE A 219 -9.45 18.65 -2.04
CA ILE A 219 -10.71 18.08 -2.51
C ILE A 219 -11.67 17.73 -1.36
N GLN A 220 -12.97 17.79 -1.62
CA GLN A 220 -13.99 17.25 -0.73
C GLN A 220 -13.85 15.72 -0.61
N PRO A 221 -14.00 15.14 0.59
CA PRO A 221 -13.88 13.70 0.79
C PRO A 221 -14.79 12.89 -0.16
N GLY A 222 -14.22 11.91 -0.85
CA GLY A 222 -14.96 11.00 -1.73
C GLY A 222 -15.13 11.48 -3.18
N THR A 223 -14.60 12.64 -3.55
CA THR A 223 -14.73 13.21 -4.90
C THR A 223 -13.61 12.78 -5.87
N ASP A 224 -12.73 11.86 -5.45
CA ASP A 224 -11.52 11.46 -6.20
C ASP A 224 -11.81 10.94 -7.61
N VAL A 225 -12.86 10.12 -7.79
CA VAL A 225 -13.24 9.61 -9.12
C VAL A 225 -13.58 10.76 -10.05
N LEU A 226 -14.36 11.74 -9.57
CA LEU A 226 -14.77 12.89 -10.36
C LEU A 226 -13.58 13.82 -10.65
N LEU A 227 -12.66 13.98 -9.68
CA LEU A 227 -11.38 14.67 -9.92
C LEU A 227 -10.64 14.05 -11.11
N PHE A 228 -10.43 12.74 -11.08
CA PHE A 228 -9.70 12.05 -12.15
C PHE A 228 -10.45 12.08 -13.49
N GLN A 229 -11.77 11.95 -13.48
CA GLN A 229 -12.59 12.10 -14.70
C GLN A 229 -12.48 13.53 -15.27
N GLY A 230 -12.46 14.55 -14.42
CA GLY A 230 -12.27 15.94 -14.83
C GLY A 230 -10.88 16.22 -15.40
N MET A 231 -9.84 15.64 -14.79
CA MET A 231 -8.49 15.69 -15.34
C MET A 231 -8.42 15.02 -16.72
N LEU A 232 -9.05 13.85 -16.88
CA LEU A 232 -9.09 13.15 -18.17
C LEU A 232 -9.89 13.95 -19.22
N HIS A 233 -11.01 14.55 -18.83
CA HIS A 233 -11.80 15.42 -19.69
C HIS A 233 -10.95 16.56 -20.25
N LEU A 234 -10.18 17.24 -19.38
CA LEU A 234 -9.25 18.30 -19.80
C LEU A 234 -8.17 17.78 -20.75
N MET A 235 -7.55 16.64 -20.44
CA MET A 235 -6.53 16.03 -21.29
C MET A 235 -7.07 15.69 -22.69
N LEU A 236 -8.32 15.23 -22.78
CA LEU A 236 -9.01 14.96 -24.04
C LEU A 236 -9.26 16.24 -24.83
N TRP A 237 -9.75 17.29 -24.18
CA TRP A 237 -10.11 18.55 -24.82
C TRP A 237 -8.90 19.32 -25.33
N GLU A 238 -7.82 19.34 -24.53
CA GLU A 238 -6.59 20.08 -24.82
C GLU A 238 -5.60 19.28 -25.69
N GLY A 239 -5.91 18.01 -25.99
CA GLY A 239 -5.05 17.15 -26.80
C GLY A 239 -3.77 16.69 -26.09
N TRP A 240 -3.78 16.57 -24.75
CA TRP A 240 -2.65 16.08 -23.95
C TRP A 240 -2.60 14.56 -23.76
N ILE A 241 -3.48 13.84 -24.46
CA ILE A 241 -3.46 12.37 -24.50
C ILE A 241 -2.44 11.84 -25.52
N ASP A 242 -1.98 10.62 -25.33
CA ASP A 242 -1.15 9.90 -26.30
C ASP A 242 -2.03 8.94 -27.12
N THR A 243 -2.54 9.42 -28.25
CA THR A 243 -3.44 8.65 -29.12
C THR A 243 -2.80 7.40 -29.70
N ALA A 244 -1.49 7.43 -29.99
CA ALA A 244 -0.75 6.30 -30.53
C ALA A 244 -0.60 5.20 -29.46
N PHE A 245 -0.22 5.57 -28.23
CA PHE A 245 -0.16 4.64 -27.11
C PHE A 245 -1.52 4.03 -26.80
N ILE A 246 -2.57 4.85 -26.73
CA ILE A 246 -3.95 4.39 -26.49
C ILE A 246 -4.34 3.33 -27.53
N ALA A 247 -4.12 3.61 -28.82
CA ALA A 247 -4.48 2.69 -29.90
C ALA A 247 -3.68 1.38 -29.85
N ALA A 248 -2.40 1.43 -29.45
CA ALA A 248 -1.52 0.27 -29.45
C ALA A 248 -1.63 -0.60 -28.17
N HIS A 249 -1.97 -0.01 -27.03
CA HIS A 249 -1.77 -0.66 -25.72
C HIS A 249 -3.01 -0.66 -24.81
N THR A 250 -4.15 -0.13 -25.26
CA THR A 250 -5.36 -0.05 -24.44
C THR A 250 -6.59 -0.59 -25.17
N SER A 251 -7.66 -0.82 -24.41
CA SER A 251 -8.98 -1.14 -24.95
C SER A 251 -10.06 -0.37 -24.18
N GLY A 252 -11.26 -0.22 -24.76
CA GLY A 252 -12.39 0.44 -24.09
C GLY A 252 -12.31 1.96 -23.99
N PHE A 253 -11.35 2.60 -24.67
CA PHE A 253 -11.13 4.06 -24.58
C PHE A 253 -12.34 4.87 -25.07
N ASP A 254 -13.03 4.46 -26.12
CA ASP A 254 -14.21 5.20 -26.62
C ASP A 254 -15.34 5.25 -25.59
N THR A 255 -15.59 4.15 -24.88
CA THR A 255 -16.55 4.09 -23.78
C THR A 255 -16.13 5.01 -22.63
N LEU A 256 -14.84 4.99 -22.28
CA LEU A 256 -14.29 5.89 -21.25
C LEU A 256 -14.45 7.36 -21.65
N LYS A 257 -14.07 7.71 -22.88
CA LYS A 257 -14.21 9.06 -23.47
C LYS A 257 -15.65 9.55 -23.41
N ALA A 258 -16.61 8.70 -23.74
CA ALA A 258 -18.02 9.03 -23.63
C ALA A 258 -18.45 9.31 -22.18
N SER A 259 -17.98 8.49 -21.22
CA SER A 259 -18.38 8.61 -19.81
C SER A 259 -17.82 9.86 -19.11
N VAL A 260 -16.67 10.40 -19.55
CA VAL A 260 -16.08 11.62 -18.96
C VAL A 260 -16.50 12.92 -19.66
N ARG A 261 -17.37 12.85 -20.68
CA ARG A 261 -17.84 14.02 -21.42
C ARG A 261 -18.44 15.09 -20.51
N ASP A 262 -19.22 14.68 -19.52
CA ASP A 262 -19.95 15.61 -18.64
C ASP A 262 -19.18 15.99 -17.37
N ALA A 263 -17.91 15.57 -17.25
CA ALA A 263 -17.00 15.95 -16.18
C ALA A 263 -16.29 17.27 -16.52
N THR A 264 -17.07 18.31 -16.83
CA THR A 264 -16.51 19.63 -17.20
C THR A 264 -15.72 20.25 -16.05
N PRO A 265 -14.74 21.13 -16.34
CA PRO A 265 -13.92 21.76 -15.30
C PRO A 265 -14.74 22.48 -14.23
N GLU A 266 -15.81 23.19 -14.62
CA GLU A 266 -16.70 23.90 -13.71
C GLU A 266 -17.42 22.95 -12.75
N ARG A 267 -17.97 21.85 -13.28
CA ARG A 267 -18.67 20.84 -12.49
C ARG A 267 -17.73 20.14 -11.51
N VAL A 268 -16.54 19.79 -11.99
CA VAL A 268 -15.54 19.08 -11.18
C VAL A 268 -15.00 19.99 -10.09
N ALA A 269 -14.65 21.23 -10.41
CA ALA A 269 -14.19 22.23 -9.45
C ALA A 269 -15.24 22.48 -8.35
N GLN A 270 -16.51 22.66 -8.73
CA GLN A 270 -17.61 22.84 -7.78
C GLN A 270 -17.78 21.62 -6.85
N ALA A 271 -17.85 20.41 -7.41
CA ALA A 271 -18.08 19.20 -6.63
C ALA A 271 -16.89 18.83 -5.74
N CYS A 272 -15.67 18.98 -6.26
CA CYS A 272 -14.44 18.73 -5.50
C CYS A 272 -14.15 19.87 -4.51
N GLY A 273 -14.78 21.04 -4.63
CA GLY A 273 -14.50 22.20 -3.77
C GLY A 273 -13.10 22.77 -3.97
N ILE A 274 -12.58 22.74 -5.20
CA ILE A 274 -11.25 23.28 -5.58
C ILE A 274 -11.40 24.38 -6.62
N ASP A 275 -10.35 25.19 -6.80
CA ASP A 275 -10.30 26.16 -7.89
C ASP A 275 -10.21 25.45 -9.25
N ARG A 276 -10.89 25.99 -10.26
CA ARG A 276 -10.88 25.44 -11.61
C ARG A 276 -9.49 25.53 -12.24
N ASP A 277 -8.79 26.63 -12.02
CA ASP A 277 -7.47 26.86 -12.62
C ASP A 277 -6.42 25.93 -11.96
N ASP A 278 -6.59 25.59 -10.68
CA ASP A 278 -5.79 24.56 -10.01
C ASP A 278 -6.04 23.16 -10.60
N LEU A 279 -7.30 22.81 -10.91
CA LEU A 279 -7.63 21.57 -11.62
C LEU A 279 -6.95 21.51 -12.99
N VAL A 280 -7.01 22.60 -13.76
CA VAL A 280 -6.37 22.70 -15.09
C VAL A 280 -4.85 22.60 -14.97
N ALA A 281 -4.25 23.30 -14.01
CA ALA A 281 -2.81 23.24 -13.76
C ALA A 281 -2.35 21.83 -13.40
N ALA A 282 -3.06 21.15 -12.51
CA ALA A 282 -2.76 19.78 -12.12
C ALA A 282 -2.90 18.79 -13.29
N ALA A 283 -3.98 18.89 -14.08
CA ALA A 283 -4.19 18.05 -15.26
C ALA A 283 -3.08 18.26 -16.31
N ARG A 284 -2.70 19.51 -16.58
CA ARG A 284 -1.62 19.85 -17.51
C ARG A 284 -0.29 19.28 -17.04
N LEU A 285 0.08 19.53 -15.79
CA LEU A 285 1.33 19.03 -15.21
C LEU A 285 1.38 17.50 -15.26
N PHE A 286 0.30 16.83 -14.88
CA PHE A 286 0.22 15.38 -14.94
C PHE A 286 0.46 14.85 -16.36
N ALA A 287 -0.25 15.38 -17.35
CA ALA A 287 -0.23 14.86 -18.71
C ALA A 287 1.07 15.18 -19.46
N THR A 288 1.54 16.43 -19.36
CA THR A 288 2.61 16.97 -20.21
C THR A 288 4.01 16.81 -19.63
N SER A 289 4.13 16.39 -18.37
CA SER A 289 5.45 16.13 -17.76
C SER A 289 6.16 14.96 -18.44
N ARG A 290 7.49 15.02 -18.51
CA ARG A 290 8.30 13.95 -19.11
C ARG A 290 8.05 12.57 -18.46
N ALA A 291 7.78 12.54 -17.16
CA ALA A 291 7.48 11.33 -16.40
C ALA A 291 6.65 11.71 -15.17
N THR A 292 5.44 11.15 -15.07
CA THR A 292 4.52 11.39 -13.94
C THR A 292 4.34 10.13 -13.10
N LEU A 293 4.77 10.21 -11.84
CA LEU A 293 4.64 9.14 -10.85
C LEU A 293 3.51 9.50 -9.87
N SER A 294 2.47 8.67 -9.80
CA SER A 294 1.44 8.84 -8.77
C SER A 294 1.79 8.01 -7.54
N LEU A 295 1.72 8.63 -6.35
CA LEU A 295 1.90 7.96 -5.07
C LEU A 295 0.59 8.01 -4.28
N TYR A 296 0.00 6.85 -3.99
CA TYR A 296 -1.29 6.77 -3.30
C TYR A 296 -1.36 5.60 -2.32
N CYS A 297 -2.31 5.64 -1.38
CA CYS A 297 -2.42 4.65 -0.31
C CYS A 297 -3.88 4.52 0.16
N GLN A 298 -4.09 4.37 1.47
CA GLN A 298 -5.39 4.09 2.08
C GLN A 298 -6.45 5.16 1.85
N GLY A 299 -6.08 6.43 1.60
CA GLY A 299 -7.05 7.48 1.30
C GLY A 299 -7.87 7.19 0.04
N LEU A 300 -7.29 6.49 -0.94
CA LEU A 300 -8.01 5.97 -2.10
C LEU A 300 -8.63 4.60 -1.83
N ASN A 301 -7.90 3.73 -1.13
CA ASN A 301 -8.28 2.32 -1.05
C ASN A 301 -9.46 2.06 -0.11
N GLN A 302 -9.59 2.80 0.99
CA GLN A 302 -10.60 2.59 2.03
C GLN A 302 -11.87 3.39 1.74
N SER A 303 -12.60 2.96 0.71
CA SER A 303 -13.83 3.58 0.25
C SER A 303 -14.72 2.54 -0.44
N SER A 304 -16.04 2.74 -0.40
CA SER A 304 -16.99 1.94 -1.18
C SER A 304 -16.72 1.99 -2.69
N SER A 305 -16.06 3.06 -3.17
CA SER A 305 -15.63 3.23 -4.55
C SER A 305 -14.12 3.07 -4.75
N GLY A 306 -13.40 2.47 -3.79
CA GLY A 306 -11.93 2.42 -3.80
C GLY A 306 -11.33 1.79 -5.06
N THR A 307 -11.92 0.71 -5.58
CA THR A 307 -11.50 0.09 -6.85
C THR A 307 -11.67 1.05 -8.02
N ALA A 308 -12.80 1.78 -8.08
CA ALA A 308 -13.05 2.76 -9.13
C ALA A 308 -12.09 3.96 -9.06
N LYS A 309 -11.74 4.42 -7.86
CA LYS A 309 -10.71 5.46 -7.68
C LYS A 309 -9.36 5.04 -8.26
N ASN A 310 -8.96 3.80 -7.96
CA ASN A 310 -7.72 3.23 -8.48
C ASN A 310 -7.75 3.11 -10.01
N ALA A 311 -8.83 2.53 -10.56
CA ALA A 311 -8.97 2.40 -12.00
C ALA A 311 -8.98 3.77 -12.72
N ALA A 312 -9.67 4.76 -12.16
CA ALA A 312 -9.71 6.11 -12.72
C ALA A 312 -8.35 6.81 -12.69
N LEU A 313 -7.54 6.64 -11.63
CA LEU A 313 -6.16 7.13 -11.60
C LEU A 313 -5.29 6.43 -12.65
N ILE A 314 -5.41 5.11 -12.78
CA ILE A 314 -4.65 4.32 -13.78
C ILE A 314 -5.05 4.74 -15.21
N ASN A 315 -6.32 5.03 -15.46
CA ASN A 315 -6.78 5.54 -16.74
C ASN A 315 -6.10 6.85 -17.15
N LEU A 316 -5.78 7.74 -16.20
CA LEU A 316 -4.98 8.94 -16.50
C LEU A 316 -3.58 8.56 -17.01
N HIS A 317 -2.92 7.61 -16.35
CA HIS A 317 -1.61 7.13 -16.77
C HIS A 317 -1.66 6.48 -18.16
N LEU A 318 -2.66 5.65 -18.43
CA LEU A 318 -2.83 4.99 -19.73
C LEU A 318 -3.16 6.00 -20.84
N ALA A 319 -4.02 6.99 -20.58
CA ALA A 319 -4.39 7.99 -21.56
C ALA A 319 -3.24 8.92 -21.96
N THR A 320 -2.21 9.04 -21.11
CA THR A 320 -1.08 9.97 -21.29
C THR A 320 0.26 9.27 -21.46
N ALA A 321 0.26 7.94 -21.64
CA ALA A 321 1.46 7.10 -21.71
C ALA A 321 2.44 7.31 -20.52
N GLN A 322 1.92 7.64 -19.33
CA GLN A 322 2.69 7.81 -18.11
C GLN A 322 2.85 6.49 -17.35
N ILE A 323 3.28 5.43 -18.03
CA ILE A 323 3.49 4.09 -17.46
C ILE A 323 4.51 3.32 -18.31
N GLY A 324 5.21 2.35 -17.71
CA GLY A 324 6.15 1.47 -18.44
C GLY A 324 7.49 2.13 -18.78
N ARG A 325 7.81 3.26 -18.13
CA ARG A 325 9.09 3.97 -18.25
C ARG A 325 9.54 4.52 -16.90
N ALA A 326 10.84 4.69 -16.75
CA ALA A 326 11.43 5.19 -15.51
C ALA A 326 10.82 6.53 -15.08
N GLY A 327 10.38 6.60 -13.83
CA GLY A 327 9.78 7.78 -13.21
C GLY A 327 8.30 7.99 -13.50
N ALA A 328 7.62 7.04 -14.15
CA ALA A 328 6.22 7.17 -14.49
C ALA A 328 5.40 5.92 -14.16
N GLY A 329 4.27 6.12 -13.49
CA GLY A 329 3.29 5.07 -13.25
C GLY A 329 2.44 5.27 -12.00
N PRO A 330 1.38 4.46 -11.86
CA PRO A 330 0.55 4.44 -10.67
C PRO A 330 1.22 3.57 -9.59
N PHE A 331 1.72 4.19 -8.51
CA PHE A 331 2.43 3.48 -7.45
C PHE A 331 1.68 3.54 -6.10
N SER A 332 0.89 2.49 -5.86
CA SER A 332 0.25 2.24 -4.57
C SER A 332 1.29 1.88 -3.49
N LEU A 333 1.39 2.72 -2.47
CA LEU A 333 2.21 2.49 -1.28
C LEU A 333 1.53 1.50 -0.34
N THR A 334 2.31 0.58 0.22
CA THR A 334 1.81 -0.48 1.10
C THR A 334 1.91 -0.09 2.57
N GLY A 335 0.90 -0.48 3.36
CA GLY A 335 0.83 -0.14 4.79
C GLY A 335 1.86 -0.89 5.63
N GLN A 336 1.71 -2.21 5.72
CA GLN A 336 2.50 -3.10 6.57
C GLN A 336 3.75 -3.66 5.87
N PRO A 337 4.78 -4.10 6.62
CA PRO A 337 6.09 -4.44 6.06
C PRO A 337 6.02 -5.61 5.08
N ASN A 338 5.13 -6.57 5.29
CA ASN A 338 5.01 -7.75 4.44
C ASN A 338 3.61 -7.96 3.86
N ALA A 339 2.86 -6.87 3.64
CA ALA A 339 1.53 -6.95 3.02
C ALA A 339 1.58 -7.58 1.61
N MET A 340 2.65 -7.33 0.85
CA MET A 340 2.84 -7.91 -0.49
C MET A 340 3.29 -9.38 -0.42
N GLY A 341 4.18 -9.77 0.50
CA GLY A 341 4.58 -11.17 0.65
C GLY A 341 3.41 -12.08 1.02
N GLY A 342 2.50 -11.61 1.88
CA GLY A 342 1.26 -12.33 2.16
C GLY A 342 0.39 -12.56 0.93
N ARG A 343 0.35 -11.59 0.01
CA ARG A 343 -0.39 -11.72 -1.25
C ARG A 343 0.30 -12.66 -2.24
N GLU A 344 1.62 -12.59 -2.34
CA GLU A 344 2.45 -13.47 -3.18
C GLU A 344 2.20 -14.95 -2.86
N VAL A 345 2.09 -15.29 -1.57
CA VAL A 345 1.89 -16.68 -1.14
C VAL A 345 0.42 -17.06 -0.90
N GLY A 346 -0.53 -16.21 -1.32
CA GLY A 346 -1.96 -16.52 -1.31
C GLY A 346 -2.64 -16.42 0.06
N GLY A 347 -2.13 -15.60 0.97
CA GLY A 347 -2.72 -15.30 2.29
C GLY A 347 -4.02 -14.49 2.25
N MET A 348 -4.87 -14.73 1.25
CA MET A 348 -6.17 -14.08 1.03
C MET A 348 -7.18 -15.13 0.55
N ALA A 349 -8.46 -14.92 0.88
CA ALA A 349 -9.49 -15.91 0.61
C ALA A 349 -9.60 -16.29 -0.87
N ASN A 350 -9.37 -15.32 -1.75
CA ASN A 350 -9.52 -15.45 -3.20
C ASN A 350 -8.20 -15.67 -3.96
N LEU A 351 -7.12 -16.10 -3.30
CA LEU A 351 -5.81 -16.30 -3.93
C LEU A 351 -5.16 -17.63 -3.55
N LEU A 352 -4.38 -18.18 -4.47
CA LEU A 352 -3.34 -19.17 -4.24
C LEU A 352 -1.96 -18.51 -4.39
N SER A 353 -0.92 -19.24 -3.96
CA SER A 353 0.46 -18.80 -4.12
C SER A 353 0.84 -18.60 -5.60
N GLY A 354 1.59 -17.55 -5.89
CA GLY A 354 1.93 -17.08 -7.23
C GLY A 354 0.78 -16.34 -7.91
N HIS A 355 -0.08 -15.67 -7.13
CA HIS A 355 -1.23 -14.88 -7.61
C HIS A 355 -2.28 -15.65 -8.44
N ARG A 356 -2.36 -16.97 -8.25
CA ARG A 356 -3.31 -17.85 -8.95
C ARG A 356 -4.71 -17.84 -8.37
#